data_AF-D7E0F5-F1
#
_entry.id   AF-D7E0F5-F1
#
_cell.length_a   1.000
_cell.length_b   1.000
_cell.length_c   1.000
_cell.angle_alpha   90.00
_cell.angle_beta   90.00
_cell.angle_gamma   90.00
#
_symmetry.space_group_name_H-M   'P 1'
#
loop_
_entity.id
_entity.type
_entity.pdbx_description
1 polymer ?
#
loop_
_entity_poly.entity_id
_entity_poly.type
_entity_poly.pdbx_seq_one_letter_code
_entity_poly.pdbx_strand_id
1 'polypeptide(L)'
;MRISSSMEMTEFCLEGRFLDFVIKDGYKLKGLLLATSEGQCYVKLAKHLRVAFDLGLPHGTWLQVVGTKKYDSKKDELTLKAERVMATSVDMGLKPKPEAAKKQTILFCQKSGCMKSGGKAVCQMLEKELSDRGLDNKVNIKGTGCMKNCKAGPNLVMPDKTRYSRIQARQVPAVIDKHLGKNMETEVPQFVKV
;
A
#
# COMPACT_ATOMS: atom_id res chain seq x y z
N MET A 1 57.82 -13.43 16.07
CA MET A 1 56.42 -13.21 16.49
C MET A 1 55.55 -13.20 15.24
N ARG A 2 54.68 -14.20 15.04
CA ARG A 2 53.70 -14.19 13.96
C ARG A 2 52.55 -13.30 14.39
N ILE A 3 52.42 -12.11 13.81
CA ILE A 3 51.22 -11.29 13.97
C ILE A 3 50.10 -12.02 13.22
N SER A 4 49.34 -12.84 13.95
CA SER A 4 48.07 -13.38 13.44
C SER A 4 47.16 -12.18 13.22
N SER A 5 47.00 -11.76 11.97
CA SER A 5 46.02 -10.75 11.58
C SER A 5 44.64 -11.35 11.82
N SER A 6 44.10 -11.20 13.03
CA SER A 6 42.75 -11.60 13.37
C SER A 6 41.79 -10.72 12.59
N MET A 7 41.30 -11.25 11.48
CA MET A 7 40.21 -10.64 10.74
C MET A 7 38.93 -10.91 11.53
N GLU A 8 38.56 -9.99 12.40
CA GLU A 8 37.32 -10.09 13.15
C GLU A 8 36.14 -9.89 12.20
N MET A 9 35.33 -10.94 12.05
CA MET A 9 34.05 -10.89 11.37
C MET A 9 32.97 -11.04 12.43
N THR A 10 32.11 -10.04 12.54
CA THR A 10 30.97 -10.06 13.46
C THR A 10 29.70 -9.93 12.65
N GLU A 11 28.61 -10.49 13.17
CA GLU A 11 27.31 -10.35 12.54
C GLU A 11 26.75 -8.95 12.80
N PHE A 12 25.89 -8.49 11.90
CA PHE A 12 25.09 -7.29 12.09
C PHE A 12 23.67 -7.50 11.60
N CYS A 13 22.75 -6.77 12.21
CA CYS A 13 21.42 -6.50 11.69
C CYS A 13 21.28 -4.98 11.59
N LEU A 14 20.96 -4.48 10.40
CA LEU A 14 20.82 -3.07 10.12
C LEU A 14 19.50 -2.81 9.42
N GLU A 15 18.88 -1.70 9.79
CA GLU A 15 17.64 -1.24 9.19
C GLU A 15 17.85 0.11 8.51
N GLY A 16 17.24 0.30 7.33
CA GLY A 16 17.37 1.54 6.59
C GLY A 16 16.52 1.61 5.34
N ARG A 17 16.35 2.82 4.82
CA ARG A 17 15.61 3.11 3.60
C ARG A 17 16.51 2.85 2.40
N PHE A 18 16.07 2.01 1.46
CA PHE A 18 16.75 1.81 0.19
C PHE A 18 16.88 3.13 -0.56
N LEU A 19 18.04 3.45 -1.10
CA LEU A 19 18.24 4.60 -1.98
C LEU A 19 18.47 4.10 -3.40
N ASP A 20 19.55 3.36 -3.63
CA ASP A 20 19.90 2.95 -4.99
C ASP A 20 20.71 1.65 -5.01
N PHE A 21 20.77 1.03 -6.19
CA PHE A 21 21.65 -0.08 -6.49
C PHE A 21 23.05 0.43 -6.84
N VAL A 22 24.07 -0.20 -6.28
CA VAL A 22 25.45 0.01 -6.72
C VAL A 22 25.76 -1.01 -7.80
N ILE A 23 25.80 -0.56 -9.05
CA ILE A 23 26.11 -1.37 -10.23
C ILE A 23 27.56 -1.13 -10.65
N LYS A 24 28.30 -2.23 -10.87
CA LYS A 24 29.65 -2.20 -11.43
C LYS A 24 29.61 -2.58 -12.91
N ASP A 25 30.46 -1.96 -13.72
CA ASP A 25 30.64 -2.30 -15.14
C ASP A 25 29.35 -2.13 -15.98
N GLY A 26 28.36 -1.37 -15.48
CA GLY A 26 27.09 -1.08 -16.15
C GLY A 26 25.98 -2.14 -16.01
N TYR A 27 26.28 -3.36 -15.56
CA TYR A 27 25.26 -4.43 -15.46
C TYR A 27 25.37 -5.28 -14.19
N LYS A 28 26.51 -5.26 -13.49
CA LYS A 28 26.76 -6.18 -12.38
C LYS A 28 26.37 -5.56 -11.04
N LEU A 29 25.25 -5.99 -10.49
CA LEU A 29 24.84 -5.60 -9.14
C LEU A 29 25.93 -5.96 -8.12
N LYS A 30 26.40 -4.96 -7.35
CA LYS A 30 27.47 -5.11 -6.34
C LYS A 30 26.92 -4.98 -4.92
N GLY A 31 25.98 -4.06 -4.70
CA GLY A 31 25.48 -3.71 -3.37
C GLY A 31 24.29 -2.77 -3.42
N LEU A 32 23.86 -2.34 -2.24
CA LEU A 32 22.77 -1.38 -2.03
C LEU A 32 23.33 -0.15 -1.31
N LEU A 33 22.76 1.01 -1.61
CA LEU A 33 22.92 2.23 -0.81
C LEU A 33 21.67 2.40 0.05
N LEU A 34 21.85 2.56 1.36
CA LEU A 34 20.75 2.71 2.33
C LEU A 34 20.92 4.00 3.14
N ALA A 35 19.81 4.63 3.50
CA ALA A 35 19.76 5.67 4.53
C ALA A 35 19.34 5.08 5.87
N THR A 36 20.19 5.22 6.88
CA THR A 36 19.97 4.81 8.27
C THR A 36 19.86 6.05 9.16
N SER A 37 19.59 5.87 10.46
CA SER A 37 19.61 6.96 11.45
C SER A 37 20.99 7.61 11.61
N GLU A 38 22.05 6.88 11.28
CA GLU A 38 23.45 7.34 11.39
C GLU A 38 23.97 7.96 10.08
N GLY A 39 23.18 7.91 9.01
CA GLY A 39 23.51 8.48 7.70
C GLY A 39 23.37 7.48 6.57
N GLN A 40 24.01 7.77 5.44
CA GLN A 40 23.98 6.89 4.28
C GLN A 40 25.08 5.83 4.37
N CYS A 41 24.73 4.56 4.18
CA CYS A 41 25.68 3.45 4.21
C CYS A 41 25.59 2.60 2.95
N TYR A 42 26.75 2.13 2.49
CA TYR A 42 26.85 1.14 1.42
C TYR A 42 26.92 -0.27 2.02
N VAL A 43 26.08 -1.18 1.50
CA VAL A 43 26.10 -2.59 1.88
C VAL A 43 26.38 -3.47 0.67
N LYS A 44 27.48 -4.23 0.73
CA LYS A 44 27.88 -5.17 -0.33
C LYS A 44 26.97 -6.39 -0.29
N LEU A 45 26.36 -6.75 -1.41
CA LEU A 45 25.57 -7.97 -1.51
C LEU A 45 26.49 -9.20 -1.61
N ALA A 46 26.15 -10.28 -0.92
CA ALA A 46 26.76 -11.58 -1.15
C ALA A 46 26.49 -12.10 -2.57
N LYS A 47 27.31 -13.05 -3.04
CA LYS A 47 27.28 -13.49 -4.44
C LYS A 47 25.92 -14.07 -4.85
N HIS A 48 25.30 -14.86 -3.98
CA HIS A 48 23.97 -15.45 -4.23
C HIS A 48 22.89 -14.36 -4.31
N LEU A 49 22.95 -13.34 -3.45
CA LEU A 49 22.01 -12.23 -3.52
C LEU A 49 22.09 -11.47 -4.83
N ARG A 50 23.29 -11.26 -5.40
CA ARG A 50 23.44 -10.49 -6.66
C ARG A 50 22.76 -11.11 -7.88
N VAL A 51 22.57 -12.44 -7.87
CA VAL A 51 21.97 -13.16 -9.01
C VAL A 51 20.45 -13.17 -8.89
N ALA A 52 19.93 -13.25 -7.66
CA ALA A 52 18.50 -13.40 -7.39
C ALA A 52 17.82 -12.09 -6.94
N PHE A 53 18.55 -10.97 -6.82
CA PHE A 53 17.98 -9.73 -6.32
C PHE A 53 16.99 -9.12 -7.31
N ASP A 54 15.81 -8.77 -6.83
CA ASP A 54 14.83 -8.03 -7.61
C ASP A 54 15.27 -6.57 -7.78
N LEU A 55 15.59 -6.19 -9.01
CA LEU A 55 15.93 -4.81 -9.37
C LEU A 55 14.69 -3.89 -9.44
N GLY A 56 13.49 -4.43 -9.27
CA GLY A 56 12.23 -3.70 -9.16
C GLY A 56 11.98 -3.07 -7.78
N LEU A 57 12.97 -3.10 -6.87
CA LEU A 57 12.83 -2.53 -5.52
C LEU A 57 12.64 -1.00 -5.60
N PRO A 58 11.51 -0.44 -5.11
CA PRO A 58 11.26 1.00 -5.18
C PRO A 58 12.25 1.80 -4.34
N HIS A 59 12.77 2.92 -4.88
CA HIS A 59 13.57 3.89 -4.10
C HIS A 59 12.80 4.26 -2.84
N GLY A 60 13.51 4.22 -1.73
CA GLY A 60 12.92 4.39 -0.44
C GLY A 60 12.02 3.23 -0.12
N THR A 61 12.51 2.00 -0.10
CA THR A 61 11.81 0.87 0.54
C THR A 61 12.54 0.60 1.85
N TRP A 62 11.84 0.47 2.97
CA TRP A 62 12.52 0.03 4.19
C TRP A 62 13.01 -1.42 4.07
N LEU A 63 14.27 -1.60 4.41
CA LEU A 63 14.95 -2.88 4.37
C LEU A 63 15.55 -3.19 5.73
N GLN A 64 15.37 -4.43 6.17
CA GLN A 64 16.21 -5.06 7.18
C GLN A 64 17.27 -5.90 6.47
N VAL A 65 18.52 -5.66 6.83
CA VAL A 65 19.69 -6.28 6.24
C VAL A 65 20.47 -7.01 7.31
N VAL A 66 20.64 -8.31 7.09
CA VAL A 66 21.40 -9.20 7.99
C VAL A 66 22.65 -9.66 7.25
N GLY A 67 23.79 -9.56 7.92
CA GLY A 67 25.06 -9.86 7.30
C GLY A 67 26.23 -9.88 8.26
N THR A 68 27.42 -9.79 7.68
CA THR A 68 28.69 -9.76 8.41
C THR A 68 29.40 -8.44 8.17
N LYS A 69 29.93 -7.85 9.24
CA LYS A 69 30.84 -6.72 9.18
C LYS A 69 32.25 -7.24 9.33
N LYS A 70 33.13 -6.78 8.45
CA LYS A 70 34.54 -7.16 8.42
C LYS A 70 35.37 -5.90 8.47
N TYR A 71 36.25 -5.82 9.46
CA TYR A 71 37.24 -4.75 9.55
C TYR A 71 38.57 -5.25 8.99
N ASP A 72 39.13 -4.51 8.02
CA ASP A 72 40.47 -4.74 7.50
C ASP A 72 41.42 -3.72 8.11
N SER A 73 42.12 -4.11 9.18
CA SER A 73 43.06 -3.26 9.92
C SER A 73 44.23 -2.73 9.08
N LYS A 74 44.50 -3.32 7.91
CA LYS A 74 45.58 -2.86 7.01
C LYS A 74 45.14 -1.72 6.09
N LYS A 75 43.84 -1.62 5.83
CA LYS A 75 43.26 -0.61 4.92
C LYS A 75 42.40 0.42 5.63
N ASP A 76 42.26 0.27 6.95
CA ASP A 76 41.29 0.98 7.78
C ASP A 76 39.89 0.98 7.15
N GLU A 77 39.49 -0.18 6.62
CA GLU A 77 38.28 -0.33 5.81
C GLU A 77 37.27 -1.24 6.53
N LEU A 78 36.08 -0.69 6.84
CA LEU A 78 34.93 -1.45 7.31
C LEU A 78 34.05 -1.87 6.12
N THR A 79 33.89 -3.17 5.91
CA THR A 79 32.97 -3.71 4.89
C THR A 79 31.76 -4.35 5.53
N LEU A 80 30.57 -3.84 5.18
CA LEU A 80 29.29 -4.52 5.45
C LEU A 80 28.94 -5.44 4.27
N LYS A 81 28.80 -6.74 4.54
CA LYS A 81 28.38 -7.74 3.55
C LYS A 81 27.04 -8.35 3.96
N ALA A 82 26.00 -8.07 3.18
CA ALA A 82 24.67 -8.65 3.37
C ALA A 82 24.65 -10.12 2.91
N GLU A 83 24.15 -11.00 3.78
CA GLU A 83 23.83 -12.40 3.45
C GLU A 83 22.32 -12.57 3.22
N ARG A 84 21.49 -11.71 3.83
CA ARG A 84 20.03 -11.62 3.66
C ARG A 84 19.57 -10.16 3.64
N VAL A 85 18.61 -9.85 2.78
CA VAL A 85 17.92 -8.56 2.72
C VAL A 85 16.43 -8.84 2.67
N MET A 86 15.66 -8.18 3.51
CA MET A 86 14.21 -8.36 3.62
C MET A 86 13.56 -6.97 3.59
N ALA A 87 12.55 -6.79 2.75
CA ALA A 87 11.68 -5.63 2.86
C ALA A 87 10.92 -5.73 4.18
N THR A 88 11.05 -4.72 5.04
CA THR A 88 10.27 -4.67 6.26
C THR A 88 8.98 -3.92 5.95
N SER A 89 7.85 -4.44 6.45
CA SER A 89 6.53 -3.81 6.30
C SER A 89 6.40 -2.47 7.02
N VAL A 90 7.46 -1.99 7.67
CA VAL A 90 7.53 -0.67 8.30
C VAL A 90 8.05 0.34 7.29
N ASP A 91 7.12 1.00 6.61
CA ASP A 91 7.35 2.21 5.83
C ASP A 91 8.13 2.00 4.51
N MET A 92 7.43 2.03 3.38
CA MET A 92 7.60 3.12 2.43
C MET A 92 6.91 2.83 1.08
N GLY A 93 6.35 3.90 0.52
CA GLY A 93 6.71 4.25 -0.85
C GLY A 93 5.81 3.73 -1.97
N LEU A 94 4.71 3.06 -1.68
CA LEU A 94 3.56 3.21 -2.57
C LEU A 94 3.12 4.68 -2.44
N LYS A 95 2.97 5.40 -3.56
CA LYS A 95 1.88 6.40 -3.69
C LYS A 95 0.71 5.87 -2.87
N PRO A 96 -0.04 6.65 -2.08
CA PRO A 96 -1.18 6.11 -1.35
C PRO A 96 -2.21 5.55 -2.35
N LYS A 97 -1.99 4.32 -2.83
CA LYS A 97 -3.03 3.36 -3.09
C LYS A 97 -3.54 3.16 -1.69
N PRO A 98 -4.76 3.64 -1.37
CA PRO A 98 -5.29 3.49 -0.04
C PRO A 98 -5.12 2.03 0.31
N GLU A 99 -4.23 1.77 1.29
CA GLU A 99 -4.31 0.55 2.06
C GLU A 99 -5.78 0.40 2.38
N ALA A 100 -6.35 -0.77 2.10
CA ALA A 100 -7.76 -1.01 2.31
C ALA A 100 -8.05 -0.94 3.82
N ALA A 101 -8.13 0.28 4.37
CA ALA A 101 -9.10 0.65 5.37
C ALA A 101 -10.37 -0.06 4.91
N LYS A 102 -10.82 -1.06 5.67
CA LYS A 102 -11.88 -2.00 5.29
C LYS A 102 -12.99 -1.19 4.63
N LYS A 103 -13.04 -1.19 3.29
CA LYS A 103 -13.94 -0.29 2.57
C LYS A 103 -15.35 -0.69 2.99
N GLN A 104 -16.08 0.26 3.54
CA GLN A 104 -17.47 0.04 3.88
C GLN A 104 -18.19 -0.42 2.60
N THR A 105 -18.81 -1.60 2.65
CA THR A 105 -19.35 -2.21 1.43
C THR A 105 -20.86 -2.09 1.42
N ILE A 106 -21.39 -1.40 0.41
CA ILE A 106 -22.81 -1.42 0.07
C ILE A 106 -23.03 -2.62 -0.84
N LEU A 107 -23.93 -3.52 -0.45
CA LEU A 107 -24.29 -4.68 -1.24
C LEU A 107 -25.55 -4.37 -2.06
N PHE A 108 -25.45 -4.43 -3.39
CA PHE A 108 -26.57 -4.14 -4.28
C PHE A 108 -26.96 -5.36 -5.13
N CYS A 109 -28.25 -5.70 -5.17
CA CYS A 109 -28.73 -6.79 -6.00
C CYS A 109 -28.76 -6.38 -7.49
N GLN A 110 -27.81 -6.87 -8.28
CA GLN A 110 -27.69 -6.54 -9.72
C GLN A 110 -28.37 -7.58 -10.64
N LYS A 111 -29.21 -8.47 -10.09
CA LYS A 111 -29.94 -9.45 -10.91
C LYS A 111 -31.13 -8.79 -11.63
N SER A 112 -31.55 -9.42 -12.73
CA SER A 112 -32.53 -8.88 -13.68
C SER A 112 -33.79 -8.31 -13.03
N GLY A 113 -34.34 -8.96 -12.01
CA GLY A 113 -35.52 -8.46 -11.29
C GLY A 113 -35.32 -7.10 -10.61
N CYS A 114 -34.18 -6.88 -9.95
CA CYS A 114 -33.85 -5.59 -9.34
C CYS A 114 -33.45 -4.54 -10.40
N MET A 115 -32.74 -4.96 -11.46
CA MET A 115 -32.33 -4.03 -12.52
C MET A 115 -33.52 -3.52 -13.37
N LYS A 116 -34.52 -4.37 -13.63
CA LYS A 116 -35.75 -4.01 -14.34
C LYS A 116 -36.70 -3.12 -13.53
N SER A 117 -36.64 -3.17 -12.19
CA SER A 117 -37.48 -2.38 -11.27
C SER A 117 -36.88 -1.03 -10.88
N GLY A 118 -35.94 -0.50 -11.69
CA GLY A 118 -35.29 0.78 -11.43
C GLY A 118 -33.89 0.69 -10.83
N GLY A 119 -33.34 -0.52 -10.68
CA GLY A 119 -32.02 -0.73 -10.07
C GLY A 119 -30.86 -0.06 -10.82
N LYS A 120 -30.97 0.15 -12.14
CA LYS A 120 -29.98 0.91 -12.93
C LYS A 120 -29.83 2.35 -12.41
N ALA A 121 -30.96 3.05 -12.26
CA ALA A 121 -30.97 4.44 -11.78
C ALA A 121 -30.47 4.55 -10.33
N VAL A 122 -30.79 3.56 -9.49
CA VAL A 122 -30.30 3.50 -8.11
C VAL A 122 -28.78 3.29 -8.08
N CYS A 123 -28.24 2.37 -8.89
CA CYS A 123 -26.80 2.12 -8.96
C CYS A 123 -26.03 3.36 -9.42
N GLN A 124 -26.51 4.01 -10.49
CA GLN A 124 -25.92 5.26 -10.99
C GLN A 124 -25.95 6.38 -9.95
N MET A 125 -27.05 6.54 -9.21
CA MET A 125 -27.11 7.53 -8.14
C MET A 125 -26.21 7.19 -6.96
N LEU A 126 -26.05 5.90 -6.61
CA LEU A 126 -25.11 5.49 -5.57
C LEU A 126 -23.67 5.84 -5.97
N GLU A 127 -23.26 5.51 -7.20
CA GLU A 127 -21.94 5.85 -7.73
C GLU A 127 -21.70 7.36 -7.74
N LYS A 128 -22.68 8.13 -8.24
CA LYS A 128 -22.61 9.60 -8.28
C LYS A 128 -22.45 10.20 -6.88
N GLU A 129 -23.29 9.80 -5.93
CA GLU A 129 -23.23 10.34 -4.57
C GLU A 129 -21.93 9.96 -3.84
N LEU A 130 -21.39 8.76 -4.08
CA LEU A 130 -20.08 8.40 -3.51
C LEU A 130 -18.96 9.25 -4.10
N SER A 131 -19.01 9.51 -5.41
CA SER A 131 -18.01 10.34 -6.10
C SER A 131 -18.08 11.81 -5.70
N ASP A 132 -19.28 12.39 -5.68
CA ASP A 132 -19.51 13.79 -5.28
C ASP A 132 -19.04 14.06 -3.83
N ARG A 133 -18.99 13.03 -2.99
CA ARG A 133 -18.55 13.10 -1.58
C ARG A 133 -17.11 12.65 -1.36
N GLY A 134 -16.37 12.31 -2.42
CA GLY A 134 -14.99 11.79 -2.32
C GLY A 134 -14.88 10.48 -1.54
N LEU A 135 -15.95 9.67 -1.51
CA LEU A 135 -16.04 8.44 -0.74
C LEU A 135 -15.56 7.21 -1.51
N ASP A 136 -15.14 7.32 -2.77
CA ASP A 136 -14.69 6.18 -3.61
C ASP A 136 -13.52 5.38 -2.99
N ASN A 137 -12.71 6.09 -2.21
CA ASN A 137 -11.57 5.50 -1.50
C ASN A 137 -11.98 4.80 -0.19
N LYS A 138 -13.16 5.11 0.37
CA LYS A 138 -13.64 4.62 1.68
C LYS A 138 -14.81 3.64 1.58
N VAL A 139 -15.62 3.75 0.53
CA VAL A 139 -16.88 3.01 0.34
C VAL A 139 -16.86 2.32 -1.02
N ASN A 140 -17.33 1.07 -1.08
CA ASN A 140 -17.42 0.30 -2.32
C ASN A 140 -18.83 -0.24 -2.53
N ILE A 141 -19.32 -0.19 -3.76
CA ILE A 141 -20.58 -0.84 -4.15
C ILE A 141 -20.23 -2.21 -4.72
N LYS A 142 -20.66 -3.27 -4.05
CA LYS A 142 -20.47 -4.64 -4.51
C LYS A 142 -21.78 -5.25 -4.97
N GLY A 143 -21.80 -5.71 -6.21
CA GLY A 143 -22.92 -6.50 -6.73
C GLY A 143 -23.06 -7.82 -5.98
N THR A 144 -24.30 -8.20 -5.64
CA THR A 144 -24.61 -9.50 -5.03
C THR A 144 -25.42 -10.40 -5.94
N GLY A 145 -25.49 -11.67 -5.55
CA GLY A 145 -26.52 -12.59 -6.03
C GLY A 145 -27.95 -12.12 -5.71
N CYS A 146 -28.93 -12.89 -6.19
CA CYS A 146 -30.34 -12.61 -5.92
C CYS A 146 -30.62 -12.66 -4.41
N MET A 147 -31.24 -11.60 -3.88
CA MET A 147 -31.66 -11.53 -2.48
C MET A 147 -33.04 -12.17 -2.23
N LYS A 148 -33.58 -12.92 -3.20
CA LYS A 148 -34.90 -13.61 -3.16
C LYS A 148 -36.09 -12.69 -2.85
N ASN A 149 -35.94 -11.38 -3.02
CA ASN A 149 -36.97 -10.37 -2.74
C ASN A 149 -37.32 -9.52 -3.98
N CYS A 150 -37.43 -10.17 -5.15
CA CYS A 150 -37.60 -9.48 -6.43
C CYS A 150 -38.88 -8.61 -6.50
N LYS A 151 -39.97 -9.03 -5.84
CA LYS A 151 -41.24 -8.26 -5.78
C LYS A 151 -41.13 -6.93 -5.03
N ALA A 152 -40.07 -6.76 -4.25
CA ALA A 152 -39.74 -5.53 -3.56
C ALA A 152 -38.36 -5.00 -3.99
N GLY A 153 -37.93 -5.31 -5.22
CA GLY A 153 -36.76 -4.68 -5.83
C GLY A 153 -36.99 -3.19 -6.11
N PRO A 154 -35.92 -2.38 -6.21
CA PRO A 154 -34.50 -2.73 -6.01
C PRO A 154 -34.15 -3.00 -4.54
N ASN A 155 -33.20 -3.90 -4.29
CA ASN A 155 -32.78 -4.30 -2.94
C ASN A 155 -31.29 -3.96 -2.71
N LEU A 156 -30.98 -3.38 -1.55
CA LEU A 156 -29.61 -3.14 -1.11
C LEU A 156 -29.42 -3.40 0.39
N VAL A 157 -28.17 -3.61 0.79
CA VAL A 157 -27.75 -3.73 2.19
C VAL A 157 -26.60 -2.76 2.45
N MET A 158 -26.74 -1.95 3.48
CA MET A 158 -25.73 -0.99 3.94
C MET A 158 -24.62 -1.68 4.75
N PRO A 159 -23.47 -1.03 4.95
CA PRO A 159 -22.34 -1.61 5.68
C PRO A 159 -22.67 -2.05 7.11
N ASP A 160 -23.63 -1.38 7.74
CA ASP A 160 -24.19 -1.70 9.07
C ASP A 160 -25.24 -2.82 9.06
N LYS A 161 -25.40 -3.51 7.93
CA LYS A 161 -26.37 -4.60 7.68
C LYS A 161 -27.83 -4.13 7.55
N THR A 162 -28.11 -2.84 7.53
CA THR A 162 -29.47 -2.30 7.27
C THR A 162 -29.91 -2.64 5.84
N ARG A 163 -31.13 -3.18 5.68
CA ARG A 163 -31.69 -3.57 4.38
C ARG A 163 -32.69 -2.54 3.88
N TYR A 164 -32.59 -2.21 2.59
CA TYR A 164 -33.58 -1.40 1.88
C TYR A 164 -34.20 -2.20 0.74
N SER A 165 -35.51 -2.04 0.57
CA SER A 165 -36.32 -2.64 -0.49
C SER A 165 -37.17 -1.55 -1.15
N ARG A 166 -37.48 -1.71 -2.44
CA ARG A 166 -38.18 -0.71 -3.28
C ARG A 166 -37.53 0.67 -3.24
N ILE A 167 -36.22 0.71 -3.04
CA ILE A 167 -35.49 1.98 -2.98
C ILE A 167 -35.54 2.67 -4.33
N GLN A 168 -35.78 3.98 -4.30
CA GLN A 168 -35.78 4.83 -5.48
C GLN A 168 -34.53 5.69 -5.53
N ALA A 169 -34.11 6.06 -6.74
CA ALA A 169 -32.91 6.87 -6.98
C ALA A 169 -32.91 8.17 -6.13
N ARG A 170 -34.06 8.83 -5.99
CA ARG A 170 -34.22 10.05 -5.16
C ARG A 170 -33.97 9.86 -3.67
N GLN A 171 -34.07 8.63 -3.16
CA GLN A 171 -33.87 8.31 -1.74
C GLN A 171 -32.41 7.98 -1.43
N VAL A 172 -31.58 7.77 -2.46
CA VAL A 172 -30.17 7.39 -2.31
C VAL A 172 -29.35 8.41 -1.51
N PRO A 173 -29.45 9.74 -1.74
CA PRO A 173 -28.68 10.71 -0.96
C PRO A 173 -28.96 10.61 0.55
N ALA A 174 -30.24 10.53 0.93
CA ALA A 174 -30.66 10.40 2.33
C ALA A 174 -30.20 9.09 2.98
N VAL A 175 -30.15 7.98 2.22
CA VAL A 175 -29.62 6.70 2.70
C VAL A 175 -28.10 6.79 2.91
N ILE A 176 -27.36 7.43 2.01
CA ILE A 176 -25.92 7.66 2.17
C ILE A 176 -25.64 8.54 3.40
N ASP A 177 -26.35 9.66 3.54
CA ASP A 177 -26.23 10.57 4.69
C ASP A 177 -26.43 9.82 6.01
N LYS A 178 -27.45 8.97 6.09
CA LYS A 178 -27.79 8.21 7.30
C LYS A 178 -26.73 7.20 7.74
N HIS A 179 -26.08 6.53 6.79
CA HIS A 179 -25.21 5.38 7.11
C HIS A 179 -23.72 5.66 6.98
N LEU A 180 -23.33 6.69 6.21
CA LEU A 180 -21.93 6.98 5.89
C LEU A 180 -21.47 8.34 6.46
N GLY A 181 -22.41 9.20 6.86
CA GLY A 181 -22.13 10.48 7.54
C GLY A 181 -21.44 11.53 6.66
N LYS A 182 -21.61 12.81 7.02
CA LYS A 182 -20.81 13.91 6.47
C LYS A 182 -19.46 13.95 7.19
N ASN A 183 -18.41 13.38 6.62
CA ASN A 183 -17.06 13.78 6.99
C ASN A 183 -16.76 15.12 6.31
N MET A 184 -17.15 16.21 6.97
CA MET A 184 -16.59 17.53 6.70
C MET A 184 -15.16 17.56 7.24
N GLU A 185 -14.19 17.55 6.33
CA GLU A 185 -13.04 18.46 6.36
C GLU A 185 -12.53 18.53 4.91
N THR A 186 -13.09 19.49 4.18
CA THR A 186 -12.55 19.94 2.91
C THR A 186 -11.49 20.99 3.26
N GLU A 187 -10.25 20.58 3.43
CA GLU A 187 -9.14 21.53 3.29
C GLU A 187 -9.04 21.89 1.80
N VAL A 188 -9.62 23.04 1.45
CA VAL A 188 -9.38 23.67 0.15
C VAL A 188 -8.06 24.44 0.29
N PRO A 189 -6.98 24.11 -0.42
CA PRO A 189 -5.81 24.98 -0.43
C PRO A 189 -6.18 26.29 -1.12
N GLN A 190 -6.24 27.35 -0.32
CA GLN A 190 -6.42 28.73 -0.76
C GLN A 190 -5.18 29.13 -1.58
N PHE A 191 -5.32 29.18 -2.90
CA PHE A 191 -4.35 29.83 -3.77
C PHE A 191 -4.31 31.33 -3.44
N VAL A 192 -3.28 31.76 -2.70
CA VAL A 192 -2.91 33.18 -2.60
C VAL A 192 -2.12 33.51 -3.87
N LYS A 193 -2.72 34.32 -4.75
CA LYS A 193 -2.00 34.98 -5.84
C LYS A 193 -1.09 36.05 -5.25
N VAL A 194 0.19 36.00 -5.61
CA VAL A 194 1.14 37.12 -5.48
C VAL A 194 0.86 38.12 -6.60
#